data_AF-A0A5A7S1W9-F1
#
_entry.id   AF-A0A5A7S1W9-F1
#
_cell.length_a   1.000
_cell.length_b   1.000
_cell.length_c   1.000
_cell.angle_alpha   90.00
_cell.angle_beta   90.00
_cell.angle_gamma   90.00
#
_symmetry.space_group_name_H-M   'P 1'
#
loop_
_entity.id
_entity.type
_entity.pdbx_description
1 polymer ?
#
loop_
_entity_poly.entity_id
_entity_poly.type
_entity_poly.pdbx_seq_one_letter_code
_entity_poly.pdbx_strand_id
1 'polypeptide(L)' 'MASPDAARELRIDFPGMVRGSVKHLSWADWFARFDTAGLAFRFLDKTLTDGGSNFYHLVAAQ' A
#
# COMPACT_ATOMS: atom_id res chain seq x y z
N MET A 1 3.34 24.80 0.02
CA MET A 1 3.92 24.01 -1.10
C MET A 1 4.61 22.80 -0.51
N ALA A 2 4.16 21.58 -0.81
CA ALA A 2 4.83 20.36 -0.35
C ALA A 2 6.00 20.03 -1.29
N SER A 3 7.17 19.71 -0.73
CA SER A 3 8.40 19.42 -1.48
C SER A 3 8.29 18.09 -2.25
N PRO A 4 8.87 17.96 -3.46
CA PRO A 4 8.75 16.76 -4.31
C PRO A 4 9.44 15.50 -3.73
N ASP A 5 10.25 15.66 -2.67
CA ASP A 5 10.97 14.57 -1.99
C ASP A 5 10.30 14.13 -0.68
N ALA A 6 9.04 14.50 -0.45
CA ALA A 6 8.26 13.92 0.65
C ALA A 6 7.96 12.46 0.29
N ALA A 7 8.89 11.56 0.62
CA ALA A 7 8.70 10.12 0.52
C ALA A 7 7.33 9.76 1.13
N ARG A 8 6.40 9.36 0.26
CA ARG A 8 5.05 8.96 0.64
C ARG A 8 5.18 7.53 1.18
N GLU A 9 5.27 7.39 2.50
CA GLU A 9 5.30 6.08 3.16
C GLU A 9 3.96 5.36 2.93
N LEU A 10 4.00 4.16 2.35
CA LEU A 10 2.87 3.24 2.31
C LEU A 10 2.94 2.33 3.53
N ARG A 11 2.07 2.57 4.52
CA ARG A 11 1.95 1.73 5.70
C ARG A 11 0.89 0.66 5.50
N ILE A 12 1.26 -0.61 5.71
CA ILE A 12 0.37 -1.75 5.65
C ILE A 12 0.47 -2.49 6.99
N ASP A 13 -0.62 -2.48 7.77
CA ASP A 13 -0.69 -3.19 9.04
C ASP A 13 -1.29 -4.59 8.82
N PHE A 14 -0.56 -5.64 9.23
CA PHE A 14 -1.02 -7.03 9.16
C PHE A 14 -1.50 -7.50 10.54
N PRO A 15 -2.81 -7.69 10.76
CA PRO A 15 -3.33 -8.14 12.05
C PRO A 15 -2.81 -9.54 12.39
N GLY A 16 -2.26 -9.72 13.59
CA GLY A 16 -1.76 -11.02 14.08
C GLY A 16 -0.31 -11.35 13.73
N MET A 17 0.44 -10.46 13.06
CA MET A 17 1.87 -10.67 12.82
C MET A 17 2.73 -10.38 14.05
N VAL A 18 3.64 -11.28 14.37
CA VAL A 18 4.63 -11.10 15.45
C VAL A 18 5.73 -10.15 14.95
N ARG A 19 5.94 -9.05 15.69
CA ARG A 19 7.01 -8.08 15.42
C ARG A 19 8.37 -8.80 15.38
N GLY A 20 9.14 -8.58 14.31
CA GLY A 20 10.52 -9.09 14.18
C GLY A 20 10.73 -10.23 13.17
N SER A 21 9.67 -10.71 12.50
CA SER A 21 9.77 -11.75 11.45
C SER A 21 9.79 -11.20 10.02
N VAL A 22 9.81 -9.88 9.85
CA VAL A 22 9.75 -9.22 8.54
C VAL A 22 11.14 -9.17 7.93
N LYS A 23 11.25 -9.66 6.69
CA LYS A 23 12.48 -9.56 5.90
C LYS A 23 12.40 -8.33 4.98
N HIS A 24 13.55 -7.72 4.73
CA HIS A 24 13.65 -6.72 3.67
C HIS A 24 13.36 -7.39 2.33
N LEU A 25 12.58 -6.71 1.49
CA LEU A 25 12.17 -7.18 0.17
C LEU A 25 12.37 -6.03 -0.82
N SER A 26 12.85 -6.33 -2.03
CA SER A 26 12.93 -5.34 -3.08
C SER A 26 11.54 -4.94 -3.58
N TRP A 27 11.40 -3.75 -4.16
CA TRP A 27 10.14 -3.33 -4.78
C TRP A 27 9.71 -4.26 -5.92
N ALA A 28 10.66 -4.78 -6.69
CA ALA A 28 10.36 -5.72 -7.78
C ALA A 28 9.74 -7.02 -7.24
N ASP A 29 10.34 -7.61 -6.20
CA ASP A 29 9.82 -8.82 -5.58
C ASP A 29 8.47 -8.58 -4.89
N TRP A 30 8.27 -7.38 -4.33
CA TRP A 30 7.00 -6.97 -3.75
C TRP A 30 5.89 -6.98 -4.80
N PHE A 31 6.06 -6.25 -5.91
CA PHE A 31 5.04 -6.17 -6.96
C PHE A 31 4.80 -7.51 -7.67
N ALA A 32 5.83 -8.33 -7.87
CA ALA A 32 5.67 -9.67 -8.46
C ALA A 32 4.71 -10.57 -7.65
N ARG A 33 4.64 -10.39 -6.32
CA ARG A 33 3.68 -11.11 -5.47
C ARG A 33 2.24 -10.67 -5.74
N PHE A 34 2.01 -9.39 -6.00
CA PHE A 34 0.69 -8.86 -6.34
C PHE A 34 0.24 -9.39 -7.70
N ASP A 35 1.13 -9.37 -8.70
CA ASP A 35 0.85 -9.90 -10.03
C ASP A 35 0.51 -11.39 -9.96
N THR A 36 1.32 -12.17 -9.23
CA THR A 36 1.09 -13.62 -9.05
C THR A 36 -0.23 -13.90 -8.32
N ALA A 37 -0.59 -13.07 -7.34
CA ALA A 37 -1.82 -13.22 -6.57
C ALA A 37 -3.06 -12.60 -7.26
N GLY A 38 -2.88 -11.92 -8.41
CA GLY A 38 -3.94 -11.17 -9.07
C GLY A 38 -4.54 -10.08 -8.17
N LEU A 39 -3.69 -9.30 -7.49
CA LEU A 39 -4.10 -8.26 -6.55
C LEU A 39 -3.69 -6.87 -7.05
N ALA A 40 -4.52 -5.88 -6.77
CA ALA A 40 -4.24 -4.47 -7.05
C ALA A 40 -4.59 -3.58 -5.86
N PHE A 41 -3.86 -2.47 -5.70
CA PHE A 41 -4.25 -1.40 -4.78
C PHE A 41 -5.22 -0.45 -5.47
N ARG A 42 -6.44 -0.34 -4.92
CA ARG A 42 -7.39 0.69 -5.32
C ARG A 42 -7.21 1.91 -4.43
N PHE A 43 -6.74 3.00 -5.04
CA PHE A 43 -6.71 4.32 -4.42
C PHE A 43 -8.13 4.92 -4.40
N LEU A 44 -8.52 5.48 -3.27
CA LEU A 44 -9.79 6.21 -3.14
C LEU A 44 -9.48 7.71 -3.09
N ASP A 45 -9.78 8.44 -4.17
CA ASP A 45 -9.45 9.86 -4.28
C ASP A 45 -10.15 10.75 -3.22
N LYS A 46 -11.40 10.40 -2.86
CA LYS A 46 -12.22 11.17 -1.94
C LYS A 46 -12.63 10.35 -0.73
N THR A 47 -12.34 10.88 0.46
CA THR A 47 -12.98 10.41 1.69
C THR A 47 -14.36 11.05 1.84
N LEU A 48 -15.23 10.47 2.68
CA LEU A 48 -16.56 11.03 3.00
C LEU A 48 -16.51 12.44 3.61
N THR A 49 -15.33 12.92 4.00
CA THR A 49 -15.12 14.19 4.71
C THR A 49 -14.12 15.07 3.97
N ASP A 50 -14.31 15.35 2.68
CA ASP A 50 -13.60 16.35 1.82
C ASP A 50 -12.05 16.45 1.92
N GLY A 51 -11.40 15.50 2.58
CA GLY A 51 -9.96 15.39 2.75
C GLY A 51 -9.40 14.29 1.86
N GLY A 52 -8.16 14.47 1.39
CA GLY A 52 -7.44 13.45 0.65
C GLY A 52 -7.35 12.15 1.46
N SER A 53 -7.65 11.02 0.83
CA SER A 53 -7.54 9.71 1.46
C SER A 53 -6.08 9.24 1.46
N ASN A 54 -5.63 8.72 2.60
CA ASN A 54 -4.41 7.89 2.67
C ASN A 54 -4.76 6.39 2.69
N PHE A 55 -6.02 6.04 2.38
CA PHE A 55 -6.53 4.68 2.48
C PHE A 55 -6.50 3.97 1.12
N TYR A 56 -5.96 2.76 1.11
CA TYR A 56 -5.88 1.89 -0.06
C TYR A 56 -6.61 0.59 0.26
N HIS A 57 -7.40 0.08 -0.68
CA HIS A 57 -8.01 -1.25 -0.58
C HIS A 57 -7.25 -2.21 -1.47
N LEU A 58 -6.91 -3.40 -0.96
CA LEU A 58 -6.55 -4.51 -1.84
C LEU A 58 -7.81 -5.08 -2.49
N VAL A 59 -7.80 -5.16 -3.82
CA VAL A 59 -8.86 -5.74 -4.63
C VAL A 59 -8.28 -6.79 -5.58
N ALA A 60 -9.13 -7.62 -6.18
CA ALA A 60 -8.71 -8.42 -7.32
C ALA A 60 -8.26 -7.50 -8.46
N ALA A 61 -7.12 -7.81 -9.07
CA ALA A 61 -6.68 -7.19 -10.32
C ALA A 61 -7.66 -7.58 -11.44
N GLN A 62 -8.02 -6.60 -12.27
CA GLN A 62 -8.93 -6.78 -13.41
C GLN A 62 -8.19 -7.14 -14.68
#